data_AF-A0A654G0Z4-F1
#
_entry.id   AF-A0A654G0Z4-F1
#
_cell.length_a   1.000
_cell.length_b   1.000
_cell.length_c   1.000
_cell.angle_alpha   90.00
_cell.angle_beta   90.00
_cell.angle_gamma   90.00
#
_symmetry.space_group_name_H-M   'P 1'
#
loop_
_entity.id
_entity.type
_entity.pdbx_description
1 polymer ?
#
loop_
_entity_poly.entity_id
_entity_poly.type
_entity_poly.pdbx_seq_one_letter_code
_entity_poly.pdbx_strand_id
1 'polypeptide(L)'
;MRFVCQRTFATAAGKAKKVGRGDGGNDAPKASNLSKEIKSSMVVSANTLKDGLDPKILPNSDHPDYLWHLLDKRPALSELRRKNVETLSFDDLKRFVKLDTRARIKENHSIKAKN
;
A
#
# COMPACT_ATOMS: atom_id res chain seq x y z
N MET A 1 -18.67 3.50 35.95
CA MET A 1 -19.09 4.17 34.70
C MET A 1 -17.92 4.23 33.72
N ARG A 2 -18.08 3.75 32.47
CA ARG A 2 -17.07 3.94 31.41
C ARG A 2 -17.57 5.06 30.49
N PHE A 3 -16.83 6.16 30.41
CA PHE A 3 -17.13 7.24 29.47
C PHE A 3 -16.73 6.80 28.06
N VAL A 4 -17.72 6.63 27.18
CA VAL A 4 -17.51 6.43 25.74
C VAL A 4 -17.45 7.82 25.12
N CYS A 5 -16.26 8.26 24.72
CA CYS A 5 -16.10 9.47 23.91
C CYS A 5 -16.53 9.14 22.47
N GLN A 6 -17.77 9.45 22.12
CA GLN A 6 -18.24 9.41 20.74
C GLN A 6 -17.95 10.76 20.08
N ARG A 7 -17.13 10.77 19.02
CA ARG A 7 -16.97 11.93 18.14
C ARG A 7 -18.14 11.98 17.18
N THR A 8 -19.00 12.99 17.31
CA THR A 8 -20.04 13.32 16.34
C THR A 8 -19.49 14.35 15.36
N PHE A 9 -19.66 14.11 14.05
CA PHE A 9 -19.32 15.09 13.02
C PHE A 9 -20.53 15.99 12.79
N ALA A 10 -20.35 17.30 12.99
CA ALA A 10 -21.38 18.29 12.71
C ALA A 10 -21.57 18.45 11.19
N THR A 11 -22.72 18.03 10.67
CA THR A 11 -23.18 18.45 9.33
C THR A 11 -23.83 19.83 9.44
N ALA A 12 -23.02 20.89 9.34
CA ALA A 12 -23.54 22.23 9.18
C ALA A 12 -23.80 22.51 7.69
N ALA A 13 -25.05 22.40 7.27
CA ALA A 13 -25.54 22.96 6.02
C ALA A 13 -25.55 24.49 6.15
N GLY A 14 -24.63 25.17 5.47
CA GLY A 14 -24.57 26.62 5.41
C GLY A 14 -24.16 27.08 4.01
N LYS A 15 -25.11 27.62 3.26
CA LYS A 15 -24.85 28.29 1.97
C LYS A 15 -23.90 29.47 2.22
N ALA A 16 -22.69 29.41 1.68
CA ALA A 16 -21.75 30.53 1.69
C ALA A 16 -21.46 31.02 0.27
N LYS A 17 -21.54 32.34 0.15
CA LYS A 17 -21.44 33.20 -1.03
C LYS A 17 -20.12 32.99 -1.80
N LYS A 18 -20.21 32.88 -3.13
CA LYS A 18 -19.07 32.86 -4.07
C LYS A 18 -18.28 34.16 -3.95
N VAL A 19 -17.14 34.12 -3.27
CA VAL A 19 -16.10 35.16 -3.34
C VAL A 19 -14.96 34.58 -4.15
N GLY A 20 -14.60 35.27 -5.23
CA GLY A 20 -13.61 34.83 -6.20
C GLY A 20 -12.28 34.49 -5.55
N ARG A 21 -11.80 33.27 -5.82
CA ARG A 21 -10.38 32.94 -5.64
C ARG A 21 -9.67 33.33 -6.92
N GLY A 22 -8.73 34.25 -6.76
CA GLY A 22 -7.73 34.57 -7.76
C GLY A 22 -6.98 33.32 -8.20
N ASP A 23 -6.54 33.42 -9.44
CA ASP A 23 -5.49 32.68 -10.13
C ASP A 23 -4.74 31.63 -9.27
N GLY A 24 -5.15 30.37 -9.42
CA GLY A 24 -4.46 29.18 -8.93
C GLY A 24 -4.31 28.19 -10.07
N GLY A 25 -3.86 28.66 -11.24
CA GLY A 25 -3.63 27.83 -12.41
C GLY A 25 -2.30 27.07 -12.32
N ASN A 26 -2.21 26.08 -11.44
CA ASN A 26 -1.19 25.02 -11.58
C ASN A 26 -1.44 23.73 -10.76
N ASP A 27 -2.62 23.56 -10.15
CA ASP A 27 -2.97 22.37 -9.35
C ASP A 27 -3.52 21.21 -10.21
N ALA A 28 -3.02 21.05 -11.43
CA ALA A 28 -3.29 19.87 -12.24
C ALA A 28 -2.08 18.93 -12.14
N PRO A 29 -2.28 17.63 -11.81
CA PRO A 29 -1.17 16.68 -11.77
C PRO A 29 -0.53 16.61 -13.16
N LYS A 30 0.73 17.03 -13.25
CA LYS A 30 1.47 17.04 -14.50
C LYS A 30 1.84 15.61 -14.89
N ALA A 31 0.99 14.99 -15.71
CA ALA A 31 1.31 13.73 -16.36
C ALA A 31 2.43 13.97 -17.37
N SER A 32 3.67 13.63 -17.00
CA SER A 32 4.82 13.72 -17.90
C SER A 32 4.81 12.54 -18.88
N ASN A 33 4.65 12.83 -20.17
CA ASN A 33 4.81 11.85 -21.24
C ASN A 33 6.30 11.67 -21.54
N LEU A 34 6.98 10.86 -20.73
CA LEU A 34 8.39 10.52 -20.90
C LEU A 34 8.56 9.25 -21.75
N SER A 35 9.60 9.24 -22.59
CA SER A 35 9.97 8.10 -23.43
C SER A 35 10.35 6.88 -22.59
N LYS A 36 10.16 5.69 -23.14
CA LYS A 36 10.47 4.41 -22.46
C LYS A 36 11.95 4.32 -22.08
N GLU A 37 12.83 4.88 -22.90
CA GLU A 37 14.27 4.91 -22.68
C GLU A 37 14.69 5.64 -21.40
N ILE A 38 14.05 6.78 -21.11
CA ILE A 38 14.31 7.55 -19.88
C ILE A 38 13.85 6.74 -18.65
N LYS A 39 12.71 6.05 -18.76
CA LYS A 39 12.16 5.22 -17.67
C LYS A 39 12.96 3.94 -17.40
N SER A 40 13.73 3.47 -18.37
CA SER A 40 14.58 2.27 -18.23
C SER A 40 15.97 2.58 -17.67
N SER A 41 16.40 3.84 -17.71
CA SER A 41 17.75 4.25 -17.28
C SER A 41 17.76 4.96 -15.93
N MET A 42 16.66 5.64 -15.57
CA MET A 42 16.57 6.43 -14.35
C MET A 42 15.19 6.30 -13.71
N VAL A 43 15.16 6.34 -12.38
CA VAL A 43 13.88 6.37 -11.64
C VAL A 43 13.40 7.81 -11.57
N VAL A 44 12.55 8.17 -12.53
CA VAL A 44 11.97 9.51 -12.61
C VAL A 44 11.10 9.78 -11.38
N SER A 45 11.23 10.99 -10.84
CA SER A 45 10.44 11.49 -9.69
C SER A 45 10.74 10.80 -8.36
N ALA A 46 11.89 10.13 -8.22
CA ALA A 46 12.32 9.59 -6.93
C ALA A 46 13.02 10.65 -6.06
N ASN A 47 13.66 11.64 -6.68
CA ASN A 47 14.27 12.74 -5.95
C ASN A 47 13.24 13.82 -5.58
N THR A 48 13.29 14.29 -4.33
CA THR A 48 12.41 15.34 -3.78
C THR A 48 13.14 16.66 -3.51
N LEU A 49 14.48 16.69 -3.65
CA LEU A 49 15.30 17.89 -3.44
C LEU A 49 15.31 18.77 -4.68
N LYS A 50 15.27 20.09 -4.50
CA LYS A 50 15.22 21.08 -5.59
C LYS A 50 16.41 20.99 -6.54
N ASP A 51 17.61 20.79 -5.99
CA ASP A 51 18.87 20.69 -6.74
C ASP A 51 19.36 19.24 -6.86
N GLY A 52 18.52 18.27 -6.50
CA GLY A 52 18.85 16.85 -6.59
C GLY A 52 18.61 16.30 -7.99
N LEU A 53 19.35 15.24 -8.34
CA LEU A 53 19.10 14.44 -9.54
C LEU A 53 18.38 13.16 -9.16
N ASP A 54 17.51 12.70 -10.06
CA ASP A 54 16.88 11.38 -9.92
C ASP A 54 17.94 10.26 -9.98
N PRO A 55 17.80 9.20 -9.16
CA PRO A 55 18.76 8.12 -9.10
C PRO A 55 18.77 7.32 -10.41
N LYS A 56 19.97 6.98 -10.88
CA LYS A 56 20.17 6.09 -12.02
C LYS A 56 19.94 4.64 -11.61
N ILE A 57 19.34 3.86 -12.50
CA ILE A 57 19.20 2.41 -12.30
C ILE A 57 20.59 1.77 -12.41
N LEU A 58 21.04 1.18 -11.31
CA LEU A 58 22.29 0.43 -11.21
C LEU A 58 22.15 -0.97 -11.82
N PRO A 59 23.26 -1.61 -12.23
CA PRO A 59 23.23 -2.99 -12.72
C PRO A 59 22.71 -3.95 -11.65
N ASN A 60 22.19 -5.11 -12.08
CA ASN A 60 21.55 -6.09 -11.19
C ASN A 60 22.47 -6.61 -10.08
N SER A 61 23.80 -6.57 -10.26
CA SER A 61 24.81 -6.99 -9.27
C SER A 61 24.88 -6.10 -8.03
N ASP A 62 24.51 -4.83 -8.18
CA ASP A 62 24.64 -3.82 -7.12
C ASP A 62 23.41 -3.80 -6.21
N HIS A 63 22.36 -4.52 -6.60
CA HIS A 63 21.14 -4.66 -5.81
C HIS A 63 21.23 -5.89 -4.91
N PRO A 64 20.71 -5.81 -3.68
CA PRO A 64 20.69 -6.93 -2.78
C PRO A 64 19.75 -8.05 -3.28
N ASP A 65 20.12 -9.29 -2.99
CA ASP A 65 19.43 -10.50 -3.46
C ASP A 65 17.93 -10.53 -3.09
N TYR A 66 17.57 -10.04 -1.89
CA TYR A 66 16.17 -10.03 -1.44
C TYR A 66 15.22 -9.26 -2.38
N LEU A 67 15.73 -8.34 -3.20
CA LEU A 67 14.92 -7.55 -4.12
C LEU A 67 14.24 -8.43 -5.17
N TRP A 68 14.95 -9.43 -5.67
CA TRP A 68 14.44 -10.34 -6.70
C TRP A 68 13.40 -11.32 -6.15
N HIS A 69 13.53 -11.66 -4.87
CA HIS A 69 12.61 -12.55 -4.16
C HIS A 69 11.32 -11.87 -3.67
N LEU A 70 11.14 -10.57 -3.92
CA LEU A 70 9.96 -9.85 -3.46
C LEU A 70 8.68 -10.25 -4.22
N LEU A 71 8.82 -10.59 -5.50
CA LEU A 71 7.72 -11.00 -6.38
C LEU A 71 7.41 -12.49 -6.31
N ASP A 72 8.24 -13.26 -5.60
CA ASP A 72 8.04 -14.70 -5.46
C ASP A 72 6.68 -14.99 -4.84
N LYS A 73 5.94 -15.89 -5.49
CA LYS A 73 4.60 -16.26 -5.06
C LYS A 73 4.69 -16.96 -3.71
N ARG A 74 4.20 -16.29 -2.68
CA ARG A 74 4.09 -16.87 -1.34
C ARG A 74 2.95 -17.87 -1.28
N PRO A 75 3.12 -18.98 -0.55
CA PRO A 75 2.13 -20.05 -0.50
C PRO A 75 0.76 -19.57 0.00
N ALA A 76 -0.27 -20.19 -0.54
CA ALA A 76 -1.66 -19.92 -0.17
C ALA A 76 -2.04 -20.62 1.14
N LEU A 77 -3.14 -20.19 1.78
CA LEU A 77 -3.59 -20.80 3.04
C LEU A 77 -3.92 -22.29 2.87
N SER A 78 -4.48 -22.68 1.72
CA SER A 78 -4.78 -24.08 1.39
C SER A 78 -3.53 -24.95 1.33
N GLU A 79 -2.44 -24.43 0.73
CA GLU A 79 -1.17 -25.14 0.63
C GLU A 79 -0.50 -25.25 1.99
N LEU A 80 -0.53 -24.19 2.79
CA LEU A 80 0.02 -24.18 4.14
C LEU A 80 -0.73 -25.14 5.08
N ARG A 81 -2.06 -25.24 4.95
CA ARG A 81 -2.88 -26.20 5.73
C ARG A 81 -2.60 -27.67 5.40
N ARG A 82 -2.09 -27.95 4.19
CA ARG A 82 -1.73 -29.32 3.77
C ARG A 82 -0.33 -29.73 4.25
N LYS A 83 0.49 -28.77 4.69
CA LYS A 83 1.83 -29.01 5.23
C LYS A 83 1.75 -29.21 6.76
N ASN A 84 2.69 -29.95 7.32
CA ASN A 84 2.81 -30.10 8.77
C ASN A 84 3.37 -28.81 9.38
N VAL A 85 2.66 -28.25 10.36
CA VAL A 85 2.99 -26.99 11.07
C VAL A 85 4.36 -27.05 11.72
N GLU A 86 4.77 -28.23 12.18
CA GLU A 86 6.05 -28.45 12.87
C GLU A 86 7.27 -28.47 11.94
N THR A 87 7.06 -28.78 10.65
CA THR A 87 8.14 -28.86 9.66
C THR A 87 8.25 -27.62 8.77
N LEU A 88 7.34 -26.66 8.95
CA LEU A 88 7.26 -25.45 8.15
C LEU A 88 8.42 -24.51 8.49
N SER A 89 9.00 -23.88 7.46
CA SER A 89 9.94 -22.77 7.66
C SER A 89 9.27 -21.66 8.48
N PHE A 90 10.06 -20.95 9.27
CA PHE A 90 9.58 -19.84 10.09
C PHE A 90 8.78 -18.80 9.28
N ASP A 91 9.21 -18.48 8.06
CA ASP A 91 8.52 -17.52 7.20
C ASP A 91 7.15 -18.01 6.74
N ASP A 92 7.05 -19.30 6.40
CA ASP A 92 5.79 -19.93 6.03
C ASP A 92 4.85 -20.08 7.24
N LEU A 93 5.39 -20.37 8.43
CA LEU A 93 4.62 -20.43 9.68
C LEU A 93 4.05 -19.05 10.04
N LYS A 94 4.87 -17.99 9.95
CA LYS A 94 4.45 -16.60 10.15
C LYS A 94 3.35 -16.20 9.16
N ARG A 95 3.48 -16.63 7.91
CA ARG A 95 2.47 -16.41 6.87
C ARG A 95 1.17 -17.19 7.15
N PHE A 96 1.28 -18.44 7.60
CA PHE A 96 0.15 -19.29 7.95
C PHE A 96 -0.71 -18.63 9.04
N VAL A 97 -0.11 -18.24 10.17
CA VAL A 97 -0.82 -17.60 11.28
C VAL A 97 -1.53 -16.32 10.83
N LYS A 98 -0.87 -15.50 9.99
CA LYS A 98 -1.48 -14.29 9.42
C LYS A 98 -2.71 -14.60 8.54
N LEU A 99 -2.58 -15.57 7.64
CA LEU A 99 -3.66 -15.92 6.72
C LEU A 99 -4.84 -16.59 7.45
N ASP A 100 -4.56 -17.45 8.42
CA ASP A 100 -5.58 -18.12 9.22
C ASP A 100 -6.37 -17.12 10.08
N THR A 101 -5.67 -16.18 10.72
CA THR A 101 -6.30 -15.08 11.48
C THR A 101 -7.20 -14.23 10.57
N ARG A 102 -6.72 -13.91 9.35
CA ARG A 102 -7.51 -13.14 8.38
C ARG A 102 -8.75 -13.90 7.90
N ALA A 103 -8.65 -15.22 7.68
CA ALA A 103 -9.78 -16.06 7.30
C ALA A 103 -10.85 -16.07 8.39
N ARG A 104 -10.45 -16.29 9.65
CA ARG A 104 -11.33 -16.25 10.82
C ARG A 104 -12.03 -14.90 10.99
N ILE A 105 -11.30 -13.80 10.84
CA ILE A 105 -11.88 -12.44 10.92
C ILE A 105 -12.92 -12.24 9.79
N LYS A 106 -12.60 -12.66 8.56
CA LYS A 106 -13.51 -12.53 7.41
C LYS A 106 -14.81 -13.31 7.64
N GLU A 107 -14.72 -14.53 8.15
CA GLU A 107 -15.88 -15.36 8.49
C GLU A 107 -16.75 -14.68 9.55
N ASN A 108 -16.14 -14.19 10.63
CA ASN A 108 -16.85 -13.46 11.68
C ASN A 108 -17.58 -12.21 11.17
N HIS A 109 -16.94 -11.42 10.31
CA HIS A 109 -17.59 -10.27 9.66
C HIS A 109 -18.76 -10.71 8.78
N SER A 110 -18.62 -11.82 8.05
CA SER A 110 -19.68 -12.33 7.18
C SER A 110 -20.90 -12.85 7.94
N ILE A 111 -20.70 -13.41 9.15
CA ILE A 111 -21.78 -13.85 10.03
C ILE A 111 -22.49 -12.64 10.64
N LYS A 112 -21.71 -11.69 11.18
CA LYS A 112 -22.26 -10.47 11.80
C LYS A 112 -22.97 -9.54 10.83
N ALA A 113 -22.61 -9.53 9.55
CA ALA A 113 -23.25 -8.68 8.55
C ALA A 113 -24.59 -9.24 8.04
N LYS A 114 -24.89 -10.52 8.31
CA LYS A 114 -26.14 -11.18 7.93
C LYS A 114 -27.19 -11.17 9.05
N ASN A 115 -26.80 -10.76 10.25
CA ASN A 115 -27.69 -10.53 11.41
C ASN A 115 -27.95 -9.04 11.56
#